data_AF-A0A350F1K7-F1
#
_entry.id   AF-A0A350F1K7-F1
#
_cell.length_a   1.000
_cell.length_b   1.000
_cell.length_c   1.000
_cell.angle_alpha   90.00
_cell.angle_beta   90.00
_cell.angle_gamma   90.00
#
_symmetry.space_group_name_H-M   'P 1'
#
loop_
_entity.id
_entity.type
_entity.pdbx_description
1 polymer ?
#
loop_
_entity_poly.entity_id
_entity_poly.type
_entity_poly.pdbx_seq_one_letter_code
_entity_poly.pdbx_strand_id
1 'polypeptide(L)'
;MNKVITVVLIVGALWGAWMLRDYYLEKKAANPGGYDYGNNNTPEPAFDPRSLSGLHYSLEQPLQNAQKSGAEGLKKFIDQYRGAIRDPRLAWIELDYVNLVALKDPAQARATFAEVKQRIPTNSPVRPRIDNMSKVYD
;
A
#
# COMPACT_ATOMS: atom_id res chain seq x y z
N MET A 1 12.62 -33.66 31.62
CA MET A 1 12.89 -32.21 31.45
C MET A 1 12.33 -31.64 30.14
N ASN A 2 12.19 -32.45 29.09
CA ASN A 2 11.74 -32.05 27.75
C ASN A 2 10.28 -31.59 27.72
N LYS A 3 9.41 -32.25 28.52
CA LYS A 3 7.97 -31.94 28.60
C LYS A 3 7.67 -30.57 29.21
N VAL A 4 8.51 -30.08 30.12
CA VAL A 4 8.33 -28.75 30.75
C VAL A 4 8.63 -27.64 29.74
N ILE A 5 9.68 -27.82 28.93
CA ILE A 5 10.06 -26.88 27.86
C ILE A 5 8.95 -26.81 26.80
N THR A 6 8.37 -27.96 26.42
CA THR A 6 7.25 -27.99 25.47
C THR A 6 6.03 -27.25 26.00
N VAL A 7 5.68 -27.42 27.27
CA VAL A 7 4.53 -26.72 27.88
C VAL A 7 4.77 -25.20 27.92
N VAL A 8 5.98 -24.75 28.25
CA VAL A 8 6.33 -23.32 28.25
C VAL A 8 6.26 -22.72 26.85
N LEU A 9 6.72 -23.44 25.81
CA LEU A 9 6.63 -22.98 24.43
C LEU A 9 5.18 -22.88 23.94
N ILE A 10 4.32 -23.83 24.31
CA ILE A 10 2.90 -23.81 23.94
C ILE A 10 2.19 -22.64 24.61
N VAL A 11 2.45 -22.39 25.90
CA VAL A 11 1.88 -21.26 26.63
C VAL A 11 2.36 -19.93 26.05
N GLY A 12 3.65 -19.82 25.71
CA GLY A 12 4.20 -18.63 25.05
C GLY A 12 3.61 -18.39 23.66
N ALA A 13 3.40 -19.45 22.87
CA ALA A 13 2.80 -19.36 21.55
C ALA A 13 1.31 -18.96 21.61
N LEU A 14 0.56 -19.50 22.58
CA LEU A 14 -0.84 -19.11 22.80
C LEU A 14 -0.97 -17.65 23.24
N TRP A 15 -0.07 -17.19 24.12
CA TRP A 15 -0.04 -15.78 24.53
C TRP A 15 0.34 -14.87 23.35
N GLY A 16 1.38 -15.22 22.61
CA GLY A 16 1.81 -14.46 21.43
C GLY A 16 0.73 -14.38 20.36
N ALA A 17 0.03 -15.47 20.10
CA ALA A 17 -1.09 -15.51 19.15
C ALA A 17 -2.25 -14.63 19.59
N TRP A 18 -2.54 -14.58 20.90
CA TRP A 18 -3.61 -13.75 21.44
C TRP A 18 -3.28 -12.26 21.32
N MET A 19 -2.04 -11.86 21.65
CA MET A 19 -1.59 -10.47 21.54
C MET A 19 -1.50 -9.99 20.08
N LEU A 20 -1.06 -10.85 19.16
CA LEU A 20 -1.06 -10.53 17.73
C LEU A 20 -2.49 -10.37 17.21
N ARG A 21 -3.42 -11.24 17.63
CA ARG A 21 -4.82 -11.19 17.21
C ARG A 21 -5.47 -9.89 17.63
N ASP A 22 -5.28 -9.48 18.88
CA ASP A 22 -5.92 -8.28 19.40
C ASP A 22 -5.30 -7.01 18.77
N TYR A 23 -3.99 -6.99 18.52
CA TYR A 23 -3.35 -5.95 17.70
C TYR A 23 -3.94 -5.86 16.28
N TYR A 24 -4.21 -7.00 15.65
CA TYR A 24 -4.77 -7.05 14.30
C TYR A 24 -6.26 -6.68 14.25
N LEU A 25 -7.02 -6.99 15.31
CA LEU A 25 -8.43 -6.67 15.42
C LEU A 25 -8.65 -5.19 15.78
N GLU A 26 -7.84 -4.63 16.67
CA GLU A 26 -7.88 -3.22 17.04
C GLU A 26 -7.55 -2.31 15.84
N LYS A 27 -6.56 -2.70 15.02
CA LYS A 27 -6.27 -1.99 13.76
C LYS A 27 -7.37 -2.11 12.71
N LYS A 28 -8.14 -3.20 12.67
CA LYS A 28 -9.28 -3.35 11.75
C LYS A 28 -10.53 -2.61 12.22
N ALA A 29 -10.77 -2.54 13.53
CA ALA A 29 -11.91 -1.83 14.09
C ALA A 29 -11.75 -0.30 13.99
N ALA A 30 -10.51 0.21 14.09
CA ALA A 30 -10.21 1.63 13.89
C ALA A 30 -10.22 2.07 12.41
N ASN A 31 -10.23 1.14 11.45
CA ASN A 31 -10.24 1.42 10.01
C ASN A 31 -11.11 0.40 9.24
N PRO A 32 -12.44 0.58 9.19
CA PRO A 32 -13.34 -0.32 8.46
C PRO A 32 -13.21 -0.23 6.92
N GLY A 33 -12.31 0.61 6.40
CA GLY A 33 -11.94 0.70 4.98
C GLY A 33 -10.43 0.88 4.86
N GLY A 34 -9.67 -0.18 5.10
CA GLY A 34 -8.22 -0.10 5.27
C GLY A 34 -7.46 0.46 4.08
N TYR A 35 -6.49 1.33 4.38
CA TYR A 35 -5.08 1.26 3.95
C TYR A 35 -4.22 1.92 5.05
N ASP A 36 -3.53 1.11 5.86
CA ASP A 36 -2.54 1.58 6.86
C ASP A 36 -1.17 1.65 6.16
N TYR A 37 -0.88 2.79 5.52
CA TYR A 37 0.48 3.14 5.12
C TYR A 37 1.16 3.74 6.35
N GLY A 38 2.16 3.03 6.87
CA GLY A 38 2.77 3.29 8.16
C GLY A 38 3.09 4.76 8.42
N ASN A 39 2.53 5.26 9.52
CA ASN A 39 3.03 6.31 10.40
C ASN A 39 3.97 7.35 9.75
N ASN A 40 3.39 8.45 9.29
CA ASN A 40 3.94 9.79 9.47
C ASN A 40 2.76 10.75 9.72
N ASN A 41 2.76 11.41 10.88
CA ASN A 41 1.72 12.33 11.36
C ASN A 41 1.49 13.53 10.43
N THR A 42 0.75 13.33 9.34
CA THR A 42 0.06 14.41 8.63
C THR A 42 -1.25 13.83 8.13
N PRO A 43 -2.41 14.30 8.63
CA PRO A 43 -3.68 13.93 8.06
C PRO A 43 -3.72 14.51 6.64
N GLU A 44 -3.29 13.73 5.65
CA GLU A 44 -3.58 14.02 4.25
C GLU A 44 -5.10 14.16 4.15
N PRO A 45 -5.62 15.17 3.43
CA PRO A 45 -7.05 15.26 3.19
C PRO A 45 -7.50 13.90 2.64
N ALA A 46 -8.49 13.29 3.30
CA ALA A 46 -8.98 11.94 3.02
C ALA A 46 -9.59 11.89 1.61
N PHE A 47 -8.72 11.84 0.61
CA PHE A 47 -9.06 11.77 -0.79
C PHE A 47 -9.32 10.30 -1.10
N ASP A 48 -10.60 9.93 -1.29
CA ASP A 48 -10.95 8.54 -1.60
C ASP A 48 -10.42 8.21 -3.01
N PRO A 49 -9.43 7.31 -3.14
CA PRO A 49 -8.84 7.04 -4.43
C PRO A 49 -9.80 6.28 -5.36
N ARG A 50 -10.91 5.72 -4.84
CA ARG A 50 -12.01 5.13 -5.64
C ARG A 50 -12.83 6.19 -6.37
N SER A 51 -12.71 7.47 -5.97
CA SER A 51 -13.32 8.58 -6.71
C SER A 51 -12.55 8.95 -8.00
N LEU A 52 -11.33 8.43 -8.16
CA LEU A 52 -10.54 8.63 -9.37
C LEU A 52 -11.09 7.78 -10.51
N SER A 53 -11.33 8.43 -11.64
CA SER A 53 -11.66 7.74 -12.89
C SER A 53 -10.43 7.02 -13.45
N GLY A 54 -10.68 6.00 -14.28
CA GLY A 54 -9.64 5.29 -15.02
C GLY A 54 -9.41 3.84 -14.62
N LEU A 55 -10.13 3.33 -13.62
CA LEU A 55 -10.15 1.90 -13.28
C LEU A 55 -11.56 1.34 -13.39
N HIS A 56 -11.70 0.27 -14.15
CA HIS A 56 -12.97 -0.42 -14.28
C HIS A 56 -13.30 -1.17 -12.98
N TYR A 57 -14.58 -1.21 -12.59
CA TYR A 57 -15.03 -1.83 -11.34
C TYR A 57 -14.57 -3.29 -11.19
N SER A 58 -14.48 -4.03 -12.29
CA SER A 58 -14.00 -5.42 -12.29
C SER A 58 -12.54 -5.58 -11.85
N LEU A 59 -11.73 -4.52 -11.91
CA LEU A 59 -10.32 -4.52 -11.53
C LEU A 59 -10.09 -4.08 -10.08
N GLU A 60 -11.13 -3.62 -9.37
CA GLU A 60 -11.00 -3.20 -7.97
C GLU A 60 -10.67 -4.36 -7.04
N GLN A 61 -11.33 -5.52 -7.21
CA GLN A 61 -11.05 -6.68 -6.38
C GLN A 61 -9.64 -7.27 -6.66
N PRO A 62 -9.20 -7.42 -7.94
CA PRO A 62 -7.81 -7.73 -8.26
C PRO A 62 -6.80 -6.74 -7.67
N LEU A 63 -7.07 -5.43 -7.74
CA LEU A 63 -6.20 -4.40 -7.16
C LEU A 63 -6.08 -4.56 -5.64
N GLN A 64 -7.20 -4.75 -4.94
CA GLN A 64 -7.20 -4.97 -3.49
C GLN A 64 -6.41 -6.22 -3.09
N ASN A 65 -6.53 -7.30 -3.86
CA ASN A 65 -5.76 -8.52 -3.61
C ASN A 65 -4.27 -8.32 -3.88
N ALA A 66 -3.92 -7.55 -4.91
CA ALA A 66 -2.55 -7.18 -5.23
C ALA A 66 -1.92 -6.31 -4.14
N GLN A 67 -2.65 -5.31 -3.63
CA GLN A 67 -2.22 -4.45 -2.52
C GLN A 67 -2.00 -5.26 -1.24
N LYS A 68 -2.89 -6.20 -0.90
CA LYS A 68 -2.71 -7.13 0.24
C LYS A 68 -1.49 -8.03 0.09
N SER A 69 -1.10 -8.33 -1.15
CA SER A 69 0.08 -9.16 -1.45
C SER A 69 1.40 -8.36 -1.44
N GLY A 70 1.34 -7.05 -1.17
CA GLY A 70 2.51 -6.18 -1.06
C GLY A 70 3.14 -5.79 -2.40
N ALA A 71 4.38 -5.30 -2.37
CA ALA A 71 5.08 -4.73 -3.53
C ALA A 71 5.09 -5.66 -4.76
N GLU A 72 5.35 -6.95 -4.56
CA GLU A 72 5.43 -7.92 -5.66
C GLU A 72 4.07 -8.20 -6.31
N GLY A 73 3.01 -8.28 -5.50
CA GLY A 73 1.64 -8.44 -6.01
C GLY A 73 1.18 -7.21 -6.76
N LEU A 74 1.44 -6.02 -6.21
CA LEU A 74 1.08 -4.75 -6.84
C LEU A 74 1.86 -4.53 -8.14
N LYS A 75 3.15 -4.88 -8.18
CA LYS A 75 3.96 -4.86 -9.41
C LYS A 75 3.33 -5.73 -10.50
N LYS A 76 3.01 -6.99 -10.19
CA LYS A 76 2.39 -7.91 -11.17
C LYS A 76 1.06 -7.36 -11.68
N PHE A 77 0.25 -6.77 -10.80
CA PHE A 77 -1.01 -6.16 -11.18
C PHE A 77 -0.81 -4.97 -12.12
N ILE A 78 0.13 -4.06 -11.81
CA ILE A 78 0.48 -2.94 -12.68
C ILE A 78 0.96 -3.48 -14.02
N ASP A 79 1.95 -4.38 -14.05
CA ASP A 79 2.51 -4.92 -15.30
C ASP A 79 1.44 -5.59 -16.18
N GLN A 80 0.46 -6.27 -15.57
CA GLN A 80 -0.64 -6.94 -16.27
C GLN A 80 -1.72 -5.98 -16.78
N TYR A 81 -2.08 -4.96 -16.01
CA TYR A 81 -3.24 -4.10 -16.29
C TYR A 81 -2.89 -2.65 -16.65
N ARG A 82 -1.61 -2.28 -16.75
CA ARG A 82 -1.16 -0.91 -17.04
C ARG A 82 -1.86 -0.28 -18.23
N GLY A 83 -2.03 -1.03 -19.33
CA GLY A 83 -2.70 -0.53 -20.53
C GLY A 83 -4.23 -0.41 -20.42
N ALA A 84 -4.84 -1.08 -19.43
CA ALA A 84 -6.27 -1.04 -19.16
C ALA A 84 -6.66 0.03 -18.13
N ILE A 85 -5.69 0.56 -17.38
CA ILE A 85 -5.91 1.58 -16.35
C ILE A 85 -5.45 2.92 -16.90
N ARG A 86 -6.32 3.93 -16.80
CA ARG A 86 -5.99 5.30 -17.21
C ARG A 86 -5.57 6.14 -16.00
N ASP A 87 -4.73 7.13 -16.25
CA ASP A 87 -4.53 8.22 -15.29
C ASP A 87 -5.86 8.99 -15.11
N PRO A 88 -6.17 9.47 -13.91
CA PRO A 88 -5.33 9.59 -12.71
C PRO A 88 -5.19 8.32 -11.85
N ARG A 89 -6.02 7.29 -12.03
CA ARG A 89 -5.98 6.11 -11.14
C ARG A 89 -4.67 5.32 -11.27
N LEU A 90 -4.15 5.16 -12.49
CA LEU A 90 -2.88 4.44 -12.70
C LEU A 90 -1.74 5.06 -11.89
N ALA A 91 -1.55 6.38 -12.00
CA ALA A 91 -0.57 7.10 -11.18
C ALA A 91 -0.76 6.88 -9.68
N TRP A 92 -2.00 6.90 -9.17
CA TRP A 92 -2.24 6.63 -7.75
C TRP A 92 -1.72 5.25 -7.32
N ILE A 93 -1.97 4.22 -8.13
CA ILE A 93 -1.54 2.84 -7.88
C ILE A 93 -0.01 2.71 -7.99
N GLU A 94 0.60 3.39 -8.96
CA GLU A 94 2.07 3.42 -9.11
C GLU A 94 2.74 4.14 -7.92
N LEU A 95 2.15 5.22 -7.38
CA LEU A 95 2.64 5.88 -6.17
C LEU A 95 2.47 5.03 -4.91
N ASP A 96 1.40 4.23 -4.82
CA ASP A 96 1.26 3.21 -3.78
C ASP A 96 2.40 2.19 -3.88
N TYR A 97 2.73 1.73 -5.08
CA TYR A 97 3.85 0.82 -5.32
C TYR A 97 5.22 1.42 -4.95
N VAL A 98 5.45 2.70 -5.25
CA VAL A 98 6.68 3.41 -4.85
C VAL A 98 6.89 3.32 -3.33
N ASN A 99 5.85 3.58 -2.53
CA ASN A 99 5.96 3.48 -1.07
C ASN A 99 6.27 2.06 -0.59
N LEU A 100 5.68 1.05 -1.23
CA LEU A 100 5.90 -0.36 -0.87
C LEU A 100 7.30 -0.86 -1.24
N VAL A 101 7.86 -0.37 -2.35
CA VAL A 101 9.18 -0.82 -2.83
C VAL A 101 10.33 0.00 -2.27
N ALA A 102 10.10 1.23 -1.79
CA ALA A 102 11.13 2.14 -1.30
C ALA A 102 12.10 1.55 -0.27
N LEU A 103 11.60 0.68 0.63
CA LEU A 103 12.44 0.03 1.64
C LEU A 103 13.27 -1.15 1.08
N LYS A 104 12.81 -1.78 0.00
CA LYS A 104 13.44 -2.98 -0.59
C LYS A 104 14.37 -2.61 -1.75
N ASP A 105 13.92 -1.71 -2.62
CA ASP A 105 14.65 -1.21 -3.79
C ASP A 105 14.34 0.30 -4.00
N PRO A 106 15.14 1.19 -3.39
CA PRO A 106 14.94 2.62 -3.50
C PRO A 106 15.25 3.15 -4.91
N ALA A 107 16.08 2.46 -5.69
CA ALA A 107 16.38 2.87 -7.06
C ALA A 107 15.14 2.66 -7.95
N GLN A 108 14.48 1.51 -7.81
CA GLN A 108 13.21 1.24 -8.50
C GLN A 108 12.09 2.20 -8.06
N ALA A 109 12.03 2.53 -6.76
CA ALA A 109 11.07 3.50 -6.24
C ALA A 109 11.24 4.87 -6.91
N ARG A 110 12.48 5.38 -6.98
CA ARG A 110 12.79 6.67 -7.62
C ARG A 110 12.51 6.66 -9.12
N ALA A 111 12.88 5.59 -9.82
CA ALA A 111 12.61 5.46 -11.25
C ALA A 111 11.10 5.51 -11.54
N THR A 112 10.31 4.73 -10.79
CA THR A 112 8.85 4.72 -10.94
C THR A 112 8.23 6.07 -10.58
N PHE A 113 8.71 6.71 -9.51
CA PHE A 113 8.26 8.04 -9.11
C PHE A 113 8.52 9.10 -10.19
N ALA A 114 9.71 9.10 -10.79
CA ALA A 114 10.07 10.02 -11.85
C ALA A 114 9.18 9.85 -13.09
N GLU A 115 8.89 8.61 -13.49
CA GLU A 115 7.96 8.31 -14.59
C GLU A 115 6.56 8.87 -14.31
N VAL A 116 6.03 8.65 -13.11
CA VAL A 116 4.71 9.16 -12.71
C VAL A 116 4.70 10.69 -12.71
N LYS A 117 5.71 11.32 -12.13
CA LYS A 117 5.83 12.78 -12.04
C LYS A 117 5.87 13.43 -13.42
N GLN A 118 6.58 12.83 -14.37
CA GLN A 118 6.69 13.35 -15.74
C GLN A 118 5.38 13.19 -16.52
N ARG A 119 4.64 12.10 -16.29
CA ARG A 119 3.41 11.78 -17.02
C ARG A 119 2.21 12.61 -16.57
N ILE A 120 2.17 13.02 -15.30
CA ILE A 120 0.97 13.60 -14.69
C ILE A 120 0.94 15.13 -14.81
N PRO A 121 -0.13 15.70 -15.40
CA PRO A 121 -0.23 17.15 -15.54
C PRO A 121 -0.48 17.83 -14.19
N THR A 122 -0.10 19.11 -14.09
CA THR A 122 -0.20 19.91 -12.85
C THR A 122 -1.62 20.11 -12.34
N ASN A 123 -2.64 19.94 -13.20
CA ASN A 123 -4.05 20.01 -12.81
C ASN A 123 -4.64 18.66 -12.33
N SER A 124 -3.83 17.60 -12.24
CA SER A 124 -4.30 16.28 -11.84
C SER A 124 -4.69 16.21 -10.36
N PRO A 125 -5.75 15.49 -9.99
CA PRO A 125 -6.13 15.27 -8.59
C PRO A 125 -5.06 14.53 -7.77
N VAL A 126 -4.12 13.86 -8.43
CA VAL A 126 -3.03 13.12 -7.77
C VAL A 126 -1.82 14.01 -7.49
N ARG A 127 -1.81 15.25 -8.01
CA ARG A 127 -0.67 16.16 -7.90
C ARG A 127 -0.24 16.46 -6.45
N PRO A 128 -1.13 16.71 -5.48
CA PRO A 128 -0.73 16.96 -4.10
C PRO A 128 0.09 15.82 -3.49
N ARG A 129 -0.24 14.57 -3.86
CA ARG A 129 0.49 13.39 -3.40
C ARG A 129 1.88 13.30 -4.03
N ILE A 130 2.01 13.63 -5.32
CA ILE A 130 3.32 13.70 -6.00
C ILE A 130 4.20 14.76 -5.34
N ASP A 131 3.66 15.94 -5.04
CA ASP A 131 4.41 17.03 -4.40
C ASP A 131 4.82 16.70 -2.95
N ASN A 132 4.04 15.89 -2.23
CA ASN A 132 4.45 15.37 -0.93
C ASN A 132 5.60 14.37 -1.06
N MET A 133 5.52 13.46 -2.02
CA MET A 133 6.53 12.43 -2.25
C MET A 133 7.83 12.98 -2.86
N SER A 134 7.76 14.07 -3.63
CA SER A 134 8.96 14.69 -4.24
C SER A 134 9.96 15.16 -3.18
N LYS A 135 9.51 15.49 -1.97
CA LYS A 135 10.40 15.86 -0.84
C LYS A 135 11.36 14.74 -0.44
N VAL A 136 11.06 13.49 -0.79
CA VAL A 136 11.82 12.29 -0.40
C VAL A 136 12.55 11.67 -1.59
N TYR A 137 11.98 11.77 -2.80
CA TYR A 137 12.45 11.05 -3.98
C TYR A 137 13.10 11.91 -5.08
N ASP A 138 13.02 13.25 -5.03
CA ASP A 138 13.80 14.15 -5.90
C ASP A 138 15.28 14.25 -5.46
#